data_AF-A0AA37MPV1-F1
#
_entry.id   AF-A0AA37MPV1-F1
#
_cell.length_a   1.000
_cell.length_b   1.000
_cell.length_c   1.000
_cell.angle_alpha   90.00
_cell.angle_beta   90.00
_cell.angle_gamma   90.00
#
_symmetry.space_group_name_H-M   'P 1'
#
loop_
_entity.id
_entity.type
_entity.pdbx_description
1 polymer ?
#
loop_
_entity_poly.entity_id
_entity_poly.type
_entity_poly.pdbx_seq_one_letter_code
_entity_poly.pdbx_strand_id
1 'polypeptide(L)'
;MNTSVSEWHEVIESESVAWVRDLDANLFSVGHRRLYVWQDELDGQWRWEIETFSGTGEAGSGKADSLAEARLAADLAAEKLSRSIC
;
A
#
# COMPACT_ATOMS: atom_id res chain seq x y z
N MET A 1 -11.90 -19.55 -3.08
CA MET A 1 -11.75 -18.40 -4.00
C MET A 1 -10.29 -18.02 -3.96
N ASN A 2 -9.55 -18.21 -5.06
CA ASN A 2 -8.13 -17.84 -5.13
C ASN A 2 -8.04 -16.32 -5.14
N THR A 3 -7.85 -15.72 -3.97
CA THR A 3 -7.29 -14.38 -3.82
C THR A 3 -5.85 -14.46 -4.30
N SER A 4 -5.63 -14.34 -5.61
CA SER A 4 -4.30 -14.07 -6.15
C SER A 4 -3.89 -12.72 -5.59
N VAL A 5 -3.07 -12.77 -4.54
CA VAL A 5 -2.42 -11.62 -3.96
C VAL A 5 -1.54 -11.01 -5.05
N SER A 6 -1.82 -9.77 -5.47
CA SER A 6 -0.98 -9.09 -6.46
C SER A 6 0.43 -8.94 -5.89
N GLU A 7 1.45 -9.09 -6.74
CA GLU A 7 2.84 -8.80 -6.35
C GLU A 7 3.08 -7.28 -6.35
N TRP A 8 4.07 -6.85 -5.57
CA TRP A 8 4.55 -5.47 -5.60
C TRP A 8 5.08 -5.15 -7.00
N HIS A 9 4.62 -4.04 -7.58
CA HIS A 9 5.09 -3.53 -8.85
C HIS A 9 5.46 -2.05 -8.77
N GLU A 10 6.45 -1.65 -9.56
CA GLU A 10 6.94 -0.28 -9.61
C GLU A 10 6.00 0.57 -10.47
N VAL A 11 5.71 1.78 -10.00
CA VAL A 11 4.97 2.81 -10.72
C VAL A 11 5.75 4.11 -10.65
N ILE A 12 5.78 4.84 -11.75
CA ILE A 12 6.46 6.13 -11.86
C ILE A 12 5.37 7.21 -11.85
N GLU A 13 5.36 8.04 -10.81
CA GLU A 13 4.41 9.13 -10.66
C GLU A 13 5.13 10.48 -10.61
N SER A 14 4.87 11.32 -11.59
CA SER A 14 5.28 12.74 -11.62
C SER A 14 6.76 13.04 -11.32
N GLU A 15 7.66 12.07 -11.54
CA GLU A 15 9.13 12.10 -11.29
C GLU A 15 9.63 11.31 -10.06
N SER A 16 8.72 10.75 -9.25
CA SER A 16 9.04 9.89 -8.11
C SER A 16 8.73 8.42 -8.39
N VAL A 17 9.56 7.52 -7.87
CA VAL A 17 9.34 6.06 -7.95
C VAL A 17 8.53 5.63 -6.74
N ALA A 18 7.37 5.03 -7.03
CA ALA A 18 6.53 4.39 -6.03
C ALA A 18 6.37 2.90 -6.34
N TRP A 19 5.95 2.16 -5.33
CA TRP A 19 5.69 0.74 -5.39
C TRP A 19 4.29 0.51 -4.87
N VAL A 20 3.54 -0.28 -5.63
CA VAL A 20 2.14 -0.53 -5.35
C VAL A 20 1.85 -2.01 -5.32
N ARG A 21 0.85 -2.38 -4.52
CA ARG A 21 0.34 -3.73 -4.46
C ARG A 21 -1.14 -3.71 -4.16
N ASP A 22 -1.94 -4.22 -5.09
CA ASP A 22 -3.38 -4.34 -4.90
C ASP A 22 -3.70 -5.45 -3.90
N LEU A 23 -4.53 -5.14 -2.91
CA LEU A 23 -4.99 -6.08 -1.90
C LEU A 23 -6.27 -6.80 -2.33
N ASP A 24 -7.00 -6.23 -3.28
CA ASP A 24 -8.25 -6.77 -3.82
C ASP A 24 -8.09 -7.11 -5.30
N ALA A 25 -8.58 -8.28 -5.72
CA ALA A 25 -8.54 -8.70 -7.13
C ALA A 25 -9.42 -7.84 -8.06
N ASN A 26 -10.33 -7.05 -7.49
CA ASN A 26 -11.26 -6.19 -8.23
C ASN A 26 -10.81 -4.73 -8.18
N LEU A 27 -9.93 -4.35 -9.12
CA LEU A 27 -9.35 -3.01 -9.25
C LEU A 27 -10.39 -1.86 -9.34
N PHE A 28 -11.62 -2.17 -9.74
CA PHE A 28 -12.71 -1.18 -9.95
C PHE A 28 -13.82 -1.25 -8.89
N SER A 29 -13.55 -1.84 -7.73
CA SER A 29 -14.52 -1.93 -6.62
C SER A 29 -14.42 -0.72 -5.69
N VAL A 30 -15.55 -0.26 -5.14
CA VAL A 30 -15.59 0.76 -4.07
C VAL A 30 -14.85 0.29 -2.82
N GLY A 31 -14.75 -1.02 -2.61
CA GLY A 31 -13.99 -1.62 -1.51
C GLY A 31 -12.51 -1.87 -1.83
N HIS A 32 -12.03 -1.49 -3.02
CA HIS A 32 -10.66 -1.75 -3.44
C HIS A 32 -9.67 -1.02 -2.55
N ARG A 33 -8.72 -1.79 -2.03
CA ARG A 33 -7.58 -1.32 -1.26
C ARG A 33 -6.29 -1.65 -1.98
N ARG A 34 -5.35 -0.69 -1.96
CA ARG A 34 -3.99 -0.89 -2.44
C ARG A 34 -2.99 -0.42 -1.40
N LEU A 35 -1.87 -1.11 -1.32
CA LEU A 35 -0.69 -0.62 -0.65
C LEU A 35 0.08 0.29 -1.59
N TYR A 36 0.57 1.39 -1.06
CA TYR A 36 1.36 2.37 -1.79
C TYR A 36 2.58 2.73 -0.96
N VAL A 37 3.78 2.65 -1.55
CA VAL A 37 5.07 2.87 -0.90
C VAL A 37 5.91 3.79 -1.77
N TRP A 38 6.44 4.86 -1.20
CA TRP A 38 7.25 5.83 -1.93
C TRP A 38 8.38 6.34 -1.06
N GLN A 39 9.42 6.88 -1.68
CA GLN A 39 10.46 7.60 -0.95
C GLN A 39 10.05 9.06 -0.84
N ASP A 40 10.06 9.61 0.37
CA ASP A 40 9.85 11.03 0.60
C ASP A 40 11.10 11.83 0.18
N GLU A 41 10.89 12.86 -0.63
CA GLU A 41 11.99 13.65 -1.21
C GLU A 41 12.63 14.62 -0.19
N LEU A 42 11.93 14.94 0.90
CA LEU A 42 12.40 15.93 1.89
C LEU A 42 13.30 15.29 2.95
N ASP A 43 12.93 14.10 3.43
CA ASP A 43 13.65 13.40 4.49
C ASP A 43 14.32 12.09 4.05
N GLY A 44 14.08 11.64 2.81
CA GLY A 44 14.63 10.42 2.25
C GLY A 44 14.03 9.15 2.86
N GLN A 45 13.07 9.25 3.77
CA GLN A 45 12.44 8.10 4.41
C GLN A 45 11.45 7.43 3.47
N TRP A 46 11.27 6.13 3.62
CA TRP A 46 10.26 5.39 2.90
C TRP A 46 8.93 5.50 3.62
N ARG A 47 7.94 6.05 2.94
CA ARG A 47 6.57 6.15 3.43
C ARG A 47 5.73 5.04 2.83
N TRP A 48 4.71 4.66 3.57
CA TRP A 48 3.73 3.71 3.08
C TRP A 48 2.34 4.09 3.56
N GLU A 49 1.34 3.76 2.76
CA GLU A 49 -0.06 3.94 3.09
C GLU A 49 -0.93 2.84 2.48
N ILE A 50 -2.12 2.68 3.04
CA ILE A 50 -3.17 1.79 2.55
C ILE A 50 -4.29 2.66 1.99
N GLU A 51 -4.26 2.86 0.68
CA GLU A 51 -5.23 3.69 -0.02
C GLU A 51 -6.56 2.96 -0.18
N THR A 52 -7.65 3.70 0.01
CA THR A 52 -9.01 3.24 -0.24
C THR A 52 -9.60 4.01 -1.43
N PHE A 53 -10.25 3.30 -2.37
CA PHE A 53 -10.77 3.89 -3.62
C PHE A 53 -11.77 5.04 -3.40
N SER A 54 -12.38 5.17 -2.22
CA SER A 54 -13.30 6.27 -1.94
C SER A 54 -12.63 7.64 -1.83
N GLY A 55 -11.29 7.74 -1.88
CA GLY A 55 -10.57 9.01 -1.75
C GLY A 55 -10.83 9.74 -0.43
N THR A 56 -11.43 9.03 0.54
CA THR A 56 -11.89 9.58 1.82
C THR A 56 -11.08 9.09 3.01
N GLY A 57 -10.06 8.26 2.79
CA GLY A 57 -9.19 7.87 3.89
C GLY A 57 -8.05 6.94 3.53
N GLU A 58 -7.00 7.12 4.30
CA GLU A 58 -5.92 6.17 4.52
C GLU A 58 -6.38 5.15 5.58
N ALA A 59 -6.38 3.85 5.27
CA ALA A 59 -6.70 2.81 6.25
C ALA A 59 -5.53 2.53 7.22
N GLY A 60 -4.35 3.03 6.89
CA GLY A 60 -3.18 3.13 7.75
C GLY A 60 -1.97 3.64 6.97
N SER A 61 -1.02 4.25 7.67
CA SER A 61 0.28 4.65 7.13
C SER A 61 1.39 4.44 8.13
N GLY A 62 2.61 4.61 7.62
CA GLY A 62 3.79 4.75 8.44
C GLY A 62 4.99 5.17 7.61
N LYS A 63 6.14 5.05 8.25
CA LYS A 63 7.44 5.36 7.67
C LYS A 63 8.49 4.36 8.11
N ALA A 64 9.51 4.17 7.29
CA ALA A 64 10.64 3.28 7.53
C ALA A 64 11.92 3.84 6.90
N ASP A 65 13.07 3.28 7.29
CA ASP A 65 14.38 3.73 6.80
C ASP A 65 14.77 3.03 5.49
N SER A 66 14.03 1.99 5.08
CA SER A 66 14.26 1.26 3.83
C SER A 66 12.97 0.81 3.15
N LEU A 67 13.06 0.61 1.82
CA LEU A 67 11.97 0.06 1.00
C LEU A 67 11.48 -1.31 1.51
N ALA A 68 12.41 -2.19 1.91
CA ALA A 68 12.08 -3.52 2.40
C ALA A 68 11.26 -3.44 3.70
N GLU A 69 11.67 -2.56 4.63
CA GLU A 69 10.94 -2.33 5.87
C GLU A 69 9.58 -1.67 5.64
N ALA A 70 9.49 -0.69 4.74
CA ALA A 70 8.23 -0.04 4.41
C ALA A 70 7.22 -1.03 3.82
N ARG A 71 7.65 -1.88 2.87
CA ARG A 71 6.80 -2.94 2.30
C ARG A 71 6.34 -3.93 3.36
N LEU A 72 7.26 -4.40 4.20
CA LEU A 72 6.94 -5.34 5.28
C LEU A 72 5.95 -4.72 6.28
N ALA A 73 6.14 -3.46 6.67
CA ALA A 73 5.25 -2.75 7.57
C ALA A 73 3.85 -2.56 6.96
N ALA A 74 3.77 -2.19 5.69
CA ALA A 74 2.53 -2.06 4.94
C ALA A 74 1.78 -3.40 4.83
N ASP A 75 2.50 -4.48 4.52
CA ASP A 75 1.95 -5.84 4.47
C ASP A 75 1.38 -6.29 5.82
N LEU A 76 2.14 -6.09 6.91
CA LEU A 76 1.67 -6.40 8.26
C LEU A 76 0.45 -5.56 8.68
N ALA A 77 0.37 -4.30 8.24
CA ALA A 77 -0.78 -3.45 8.49
C ALA A 77 -2.02 -3.92 7.72
N ALA A 78 -1.87 -4.30 6.44
CA ALA A 78 -2.94 -4.90 5.64
C ALA A 78 -3.45 -6.23 6.23
N GLU A 79 -2.55 -7.08 6.72
CA GLU A 79 -2.92 -8.33 7.40
C GLU A 79 -3.73 -8.09 8.68
N LYS A 80 -3.42 -7.04 9.45
CA LYS A 80 -4.19 -6.69 10.65
C LYS A 80 -5.59 -6.20 10.29
N LEU A 81 -5.70 -5.37 9.25
CA LEU A 81 -6.99 -4.85 8.78
C LEU A 81 -7.90 -5.97 8.26
N SER A 82 -7.36 -6.96 7.56
CA SER A 82 -8.17 -8.09 7.07
C SER A 82 -8.69 -8.98 8.20
N ARG A 83 -7.93 -9.12 9.30
CA ARG A 83 -8.35 -9.89 10.49
C ARG A 83 -9.38 -9.19 11.36
N SER A 84 -9.42 -7.86 11.35
CA SER A 84 -10.34 -7.08 12.19
C SER A 84 -11.80 -7.07 11.68
N ILE A 85 -12.08 -7.69 10.52
CA ILE A 85 -13.40 -7.76 9.88
C ILE A 85 -14.10 -9.13 10.16
N CYS A 86 -13.49 -10.00 10.96
CA CYS A 86 -14.08 -11.26 11.45
C CYS A 86 -14.57 -11.13 12.89
#